data_AF-A0A9D0A8W4-F1
#
_entry.id   AF-A0A9D0A8W4-F1
#
_cell.length_a   1.000
_cell.length_b   1.000
_cell.length_c   1.000
_cell.angle_alpha   90.00
_cell.angle_beta   90.00
_cell.angle_gamma   90.00
#
_symmetry.space_group_name_H-M   'P 1'
#
loop_
_entity.id
_entity.type
_entity.pdbx_description
1 polymer ?
#
loop_
_entity_poly.entity_id
_entity_poly.type
_entity_poly.pdbx_seq_one_letter_code
_entity_poly.pdbx_strand_id
1 'polypeptide(L)'
;MSETTRECCALCGRRKKLQTAGNRKLCATCRAIAGYVKNHPEEIKKVWCELYDEPILPRANSHPIKDEGELPDVLDGKRYRTVDRENNKWYLSISEVEGSPVEVFASTAFDRDNELQSRISNLTTITRLISLMLRHIFLGERLTLEKCLKQIKRSSRQRDDLPDMLYGVLSRYASGKENQ
;
A
#
# COMPACT_ATOMS: atom_id res chain seq x y z
N MET A 1 11.43 37.35 33.83
CA MET A 1 10.96 35.96 33.91
C MET A 1 10.41 35.58 32.54
N SER A 2 11.04 34.65 31.83
CA SER A 2 10.47 34.08 30.60
C SER A 2 10.28 32.58 30.79
N GLU A 3 9.01 32.17 30.87
CA GLU A 3 8.59 30.78 30.89
C GLU A 3 9.09 30.07 29.64
N THR A 4 10.04 29.14 29.80
CA THR A 4 10.38 28.22 28.72
C THR A 4 9.30 27.15 28.64
N THR A 5 8.30 27.37 27.81
CA THR A 5 7.30 26.37 27.41
C THR A 5 8.01 25.14 26.89
N ARG A 6 8.02 24.05 27.68
CA ARG A 6 8.62 22.77 27.30
C ARG A 6 7.68 22.03 26.35
N GLU A 7 7.82 22.32 25.07
CA GLU A 7 7.07 21.67 24.00
C GLU A 7 7.60 20.25 23.69
N CYS A 8 6.76 19.39 23.11
CA CYS A 8 7.12 18.02 22.73
C CYS A 8 7.83 17.98 21.37
N CYS A 9 8.96 17.27 21.29
CA CYS A 9 9.68 17.08 20.03
C CYS A 9 8.82 16.29 19.04
N ALA A 10 8.64 16.80 17.82
CA ALA A 10 7.84 16.12 16.80
C ALA A 10 8.38 14.74 16.36
N LEU A 11 9.65 14.42 16.67
CA LEU A 11 10.31 13.18 16.22
C LEU A 11 10.48 12.13 17.33
N CYS A 12 10.71 12.52 18.58
CA CYS A 12 10.83 11.56 19.70
C CYS A 12 9.75 11.71 20.77
N GLY A 13 8.85 12.67 20.63
CA GLY A 13 7.76 12.95 21.57
C GLY A 13 8.18 13.52 22.93
N ARG A 14 9.48 13.56 23.27
CA ARG A 14 9.94 14.00 24.60
C ARG A 14 9.84 15.52 24.75
N ARG A 15 9.35 15.97 25.92
CA ARG A 15 9.31 17.39 26.31
C ARG A 15 10.71 17.91 26.57
N LYS A 16 11.23 18.70 25.64
CA LYS A 16 12.58 19.25 25.69
C LYS A 16 12.56 20.66 25.14
N LYS A 17 13.66 21.41 25.32
CA LYS A 17 13.83 22.67 24.60
C LYS A 17 13.85 22.36 23.10
N LEU A 18 12.87 22.90 22.38
CA LEU A 18 12.74 22.71 20.95
C LEU A 18 13.38 23.88 20.22
N GLN A 19 13.89 23.59 19.03
CA GLN A 19 14.21 24.64 18.06
C GLN A 19 13.60 24.22 16.74
N THR A 20 13.14 25.22 15.99
CA THR A 20 12.52 25.03 14.68
C THR A 20 13.58 24.60 13.67
N ALA A 21 13.36 23.47 13.02
CA ALA A 21 14.20 22.97 11.94
C ALA A 21 13.31 22.64 10.75
N GLY A 22 13.30 23.51 9.73
CA GLY A 22 12.30 23.47 8.65
C GLY A 22 10.89 23.67 9.19
N ASN A 23 9.94 22.85 8.75
CA ASN A 23 8.53 22.90 9.18
C ASN A 23 8.23 22.16 10.49
N ARG A 24 9.24 21.64 11.21
CA ARG A 24 9.03 20.82 12.42
C ARG A 24 9.79 21.38 13.63
N LYS A 25 9.19 21.27 14.81
CA LYS A 25 9.83 21.61 16.08
C LYS A 25 10.52 20.38 16.66
N LEU A 26 11.86 20.39 16.68
CA LEU A 26 12.68 19.25 17.07
C LEU A 26 13.57 19.58 18.27
N CYS A 27 13.78 18.61 19.16
CA CYS A 27 14.80 18.72 20.19
C CYS A 27 16.21 18.58 19.58
N ALA A 28 17.23 19.01 20.30
CA ALA A 28 18.61 19.01 19.81
C ALA A 28 19.06 17.64 19.31
N THR A 29 18.78 16.56 20.05
CA THR A 29 19.14 15.19 19.67
C THR A 29 18.45 14.75 18.38
N CYS A 30 17.13 14.93 18.28
CA CYS A 30 16.38 14.53 17.09
C CYS A 30 16.73 15.37 15.87
N ARG A 31 17.10 16.63 16.07
CA ARG A 31 17.59 17.48 15.00
C ARG A 31 18.96 17.03 14.52
N ALA A 32 19.85 16.63 15.43
CA ALA A 32 21.13 16.05 15.08
C ALA A 32 20.95 14.75 14.29
N ILE A 33 20.06 13.85 14.74
CA ILE A 33 19.72 12.61 14.02
C ILE A 33 19.12 12.95 12.64
N ALA A 34 18.12 13.83 12.57
CA ALA A 34 17.51 14.22 11.29
C ALA A 34 18.51 14.89 10.34
N GLY A 35 19.42 15.71 10.88
CA GLY A 35 20.51 16.32 10.13
C GLY A 35 21.52 15.29 9.64
N TYR A 36 21.86 14.30 10.47
CA TYR A 36 22.77 13.23 10.12
C TYR A 36 22.19 12.32 9.04
N VAL A 37 20.92 11.91 9.18
CA VAL A 37 20.20 11.17 8.15
C VAL A 37 20.14 11.95 6.83
N LYS A 38 19.97 13.28 6.90
CA LYS A 38 19.97 14.13 5.70
C LYS A 38 21.34 14.21 5.03
N ASN A 39 22.41 14.31 5.81
CA ASN A 39 23.74 14.59 5.30
C ASN A 39 24.55 13.31 4.98
N HIS A 40 24.26 12.20 5.65
CA HIS A 40 25.00 10.93 5.58
C HIS A 40 24.07 9.71 5.39
N PRO A 41 23.25 9.67 4.33
CA PRO A 41 22.27 8.60 4.14
C PRO A 41 22.91 7.21 3.92
N GLU A 42 24.08 7.13 3.30
CA GLU A 42 24.75 5.85 3.02
C GLU A 42 25.32 5.19 4.27
N GLU A 43 25.82 5.99 5.21
CA GLU A 43 26.29 5.50 6.50
C GLU A 43 25.13 4.95 7.33
N ILE A 44 23.96 5.61 7.27
CA ILE A 44 22.75 5.12 7.92
C ILE A 44 22.29 3.80 7.32
N LYS A 45 22.29 3.65 5.98
CA LYS A 45 22.00 2.37 5.32
C LYS A 45 22.94 1.27 5.78
N LYS A 46 24.23 1.55 5.84
CA LYS A 46 25.24 0.58 6.27
C LYS A 46 25.01 0.12 7.71
N VAL A 47 24.90 1.08 8.64
CA VAL A 47 24.65 0.79 10.07
C VAL A 47 23.32 0.07 10.26
N TRP A 48 22.29 0.42 9.50
CA TRP A 48 21.00 -0.25 9.58
C TRP A 48 21.07 -1.70 9.11
N CYS A 49 21.71 -1.96 7.97
CA CYS A 49 21.90 -3.33 7.49
C CYS A 49 22.77 -4.14 8.47
N GLU A 50 23.82 -3.54 9.06
CA GLU A 50 24.69 -4.23 10.03
C GLU A 50 23.95 -4.58 11.34
N LEU A 51 23.04 -3.72 11.81
CA LEU A 51 22.32 -3.91 13.07
C LEU A 51 21.02 -4.71 12.93
N TYR A 52 20.37 -4.66 11.78
CA TYR A 52 19.02 -5.17 11.57
C TYR A 52 18.88 -6.14 10.40
N ASP A 53 19.95 -6.39 9.62
CA ASP A 53 20.01 -7.32 8.46
C ASP A 53 18.86 -7.18 7.46
N GLU A 54 18.31 -5.96 7.32
CA GLU A 54 17.19 -5.63 6.44
C GLU A 54 17.48 -4.37 5.60
N PRO A 55 17.04 -4.29 4.32
CA PRO A 55 17.17 -3.07 3.52
C PRO A 55 16.26 -1.96 4.05
N ILE A 56 16.77 -0.73 4.21
CA ILE A 56 15.99 0.41 4.74
C ILE A 56 14.68 0.64 3.95
N LEU A 57 14.66 0.39 2.63
CA LEU A 57 13.45 0.33 1.79
C LEU A 57 13.73 -0.51 0.52
N PRO A 58 12.78 -1.34 0.02
CA PRO A 58 12.81 -1.82 -1.36
C PRO A 58 12.39 -0.66 -2.29
N ARG A 59 13.38 -0.05 -2.97
CA ARG A 59 13.26 1.02 -4.00
C ARG A 59 12.25 2.14 -3.71
N ALA A 60 12.78 3.30 -3.32
CA ALA A 60 12.02 4.55 -3.26
C ALA A 60 11.43 4.90 -4.65
N ASN A 61 10.13 4.70 -4.84
CA ASN A 61 9.41 5.45 -5.85
C ASN A 61 9.46 6.93 -5.45
N SER A 62 9.95 7.76 -6.36
CA SER A 62 10.10 9.21 -6.19
C SER A 62 8.78 9.98 -6.19
N HIS A 63 7.65 9.31 -5.99
CA HIS A 63 6.39 9.98 -5.73
C HIS A 63 6.42 10.43 -4.26
N PRO A 64 6.40 11.74 -3.96
CA PRO A 64 6.10 12.16 -2.61
C PRO A 64 4.77 11.50 -2.25
N ILE A 65 4.77 10.68 -1.21
CA ILE A 65 3.54 10.19 -0.58
C ILE A 65 2.83 11.46 -0.09
N LYS A 66 2.03 12.06 -0.98
CA LYS A 66 1.01 13.02 -0.58
C LYS A 66 0.12 12.25 0.38
N ASP A 67 -0.24 12.88 1.49
CA ASP A 67 -1.14 12.32 2.50
C ASP A 67 -2.21 11.46 1.85
N GLU A 68 -2.50 10.28 2.43
CA GLU A 68 -3.47 9.27 1.96
C GLU A 68 -4.65 9.94 1.24
N GLY A 69 -4.48 10.13 -0.07
CA GLY A 69 -5.45 10.86 -0.87
C GLY A 69 -6.57 9.87 -1.11
N GLU A 70 -7.76 10.17 -0.60
CA GLU A 70 -8.95 9.46 -1.05
C GLU A 70 -9.05 9.64 -2.57
N LEU A 71 -9.23 8.53 -3.28
CA LEU A 71 -9.49 8.57 -4.71
C LEU A 71 -10.75 9.45 -4.92
N PRO A 72 -10.76 10.35 -5.91
CA PRO A 72 -11.97 11.05 -6.31
C PRO A 72 -13.12 10.07 -6.59
N ASP A 73 -14.36 10.48 -6.33
CA ASP A 73 -15.56 9.67 -6.59
C ASP A 73 -15.71 9.30 -8.08
N VAL A 74 -15.11 10.09 -8.97
CA VAL A 74 -15.11 9.87 -10.42
C VAL A 74 -13.68 9.86 -10.93
N LEU A 75 -13.30 8.78 -11.59
CA LEU A 75 -11.99 8.59 -12.22
C LEU A 75 -12.14 8.48 -13.73
N ASP A 76 -11.17 9.00 -14.46
CA ASP A 76 -11.08 8.77 -15.90
C ASP A 76 -10.74 7.31 -16.16
N GLY A 77 -11.50 6.66 -17.05
CA GLY A 77 -11.39 5.23 -17.34
C GLY A 77 -11.11 4.95 -18.80
N LYS A 78 -10.07 4.15 -19.08
CA LYS A 78 -9.82 3.59 -20.42
C LYS A 78 -10.20 2.12 -20.46
N ARG A 79 -10.99 1.73 -21.47
CA ARG A 79 -11.41 0.34 -21.68
C ARG A 79 -10.65 -0.28 -22.84
N TYR A 80 -9.93 -1.34 -22.54
CA TYR A 80 -9.17 -2.14 -23.49
C TYR A 80 -9.91 -3.44 -23.76
N ARG A 81 -9.95 -3.84 -25.03
CA ARG A 81 -10.50 -5.12 -25.45
C ARG A 81 -9.35 -6.05 -25.83
N THR A 82 -9.34 -7.24 -25.26
CA THR A 82 -8.33 -8.27 -25.54
C THR A 82 -8.98 -9.64 -25.73
N VAL A 83 -8.21 -10.60 -26.21
CA VAL A 83 -8.61 -11.99 -26.39
C VAL A 83 -7.62 -12.91 -25.69
N ASP A 84 -8.11 -13.97 -25.06
CA ASP A 84 -7.24 -14.99 -24.46
C ASP A 84 -6.84 -16.08 -25.47
N ARG A 85 -6.12 -17.10 -24.99
CA ARG A 85 -5.66 -18.24 -25.80
C ARG A 85 -6.80 -19.07 -26.39
N GLU A 86 -7.99 -19.00 -25.80
CA GLU A 86 -9.20 -19.72 -26.24
C GLU A 86 -10.11 -18.83 -27.11
N ASN A 87 -9.64 -17.64 -27.51
CA ASN A 87 -10.40 -16.61 -28.23
C ASN A 87 -11.60 -16.03 -27.46
N ASN A 88 -11.64 -16.18 -26.13
CA ASN A 88 -12.65 -15.50 -25.32
C ASN A 88 -12.36 -14.01 -25.28
N LYS A 89 -13.40 -13.19 -25.40
CA LYS A 89 -13.29 -11.73 -25.39
C LYS A 89 -13.27 -11.21 -23.95
N TRP A 90 -12.22 -10.48 -23.62
CA TRP A 90 -12.01 -9.85 -22.33
C TRP A 90 -12.02 -8.33 -22.46
N TYR A 91 -12.55 -7.66 -21.44
CA TYR A 91 -12.52 -6.22 -21.32
C TYR A 91 -11.80 -5.82 -20.03
N LEU A 92 -10.75 -5.03 -20.17
CA LEU A 92 -9.98 -4.47 -19.07
C LEU A 92 -10.26 -2.97 -18.99
N SER A 93 -10.81 -2.51 -17.88
CA SER A 93 -11.00 -1.09 -17.59
C SER A 93 -9.90 -0.63 -16.64
N ILE A 94 -9.16 0.40 -17.01
CA ILE A 94 -8.11 1.01 -16.21
C ILE A 94 -8.55 2.41 -15.82
N SER A 95 -8.66 2.67 -14.52
CA SER A 95 -8.89 3.99 -13.97
C SER A 95 -7.55 4.71 -13.76
N GLU A 96 -7.49 5.99 -14.12
CA GLU A 96 -6.29 6.82 -14.06
C GLU A 96 -6.49 8.05 -13.16
N VAL A 97 -5.42 8.46 -12.47
CA VAL A 97 -5.32 9.74 -11.76
C VAL A 97 -4.09 10.46 -12.30
N GLU A 98 -4.27 11.68 -12.83
CA GLU A 98 -3.19 12.47 -13.44
C GLU A 98 -2.40 11.66 -14.51
N GLY A 99 -3.08 10.78 -15.25
CA GLY A 99 -2.48 9.88 -16.25
C GLY A 99 -1.77 8.64 -15.70
N SER A 100 -1.73 8.44 -14.38
CA SER A 100 -1.16 7.25 -13.73
C SER A 100 -2.24 6.21 -13.45
N PRO A 101 -2.01 4.91 -13.71
CA PRO A 101 -3.01 3.88 -13.47
C PRO A 101 -3.16 3.61 -11.96
N VAL A 102 -4.39 3.59 -11.47
CA VAL A 102 -4.68 3.42 -10.03
C VAL A 102 -5.61 2.24 -9.74
N GLU A 103 -6.52 1.91 -10.64
CA GLU A 103 -7.41 0.76 -10.48
C GLU A 103 -7.59 0.01 -11.79
N VAL A 104 -7.70 -1.31 -11.69
CA VAL A 104 -7.97 -2.21 -12.82
C VAL A 104 -9.21 -3.04 -12.51
N PHE A 105 -10.08 -3.17 -13.51
CA PHE A 105 -11.24 -4.03 -13.49
C PHE A 105 -11.23 -4.90 -14.74
N ALA A 106 -11.58 -6.18 -14.58
CA ALA A 106 -11.73 -7.10 -15.70
C ALA A 106 -13.16 -7.61 -15.76
N SER A 107 -13.70 -7.69 -16.98
CA SER A 107 -15.02 -8.25 -17.27
C SER A 107 -14.98 -9.10 -18.53
N THR A 108 -15.86 -10.09 -18.61
CA THR A 108 -16.01 -10.97 -19.77
C THR A 108 -17.49 -11.05 -20.16
N ALA A 109 -17.77 -11.44 -21.41
CA ALA A 109 -19.14 -11.53 -21.93
C ALA A 109 -19.90 -12.79 -21.46
N PHE A 110 -19.22 -13.72 -20.80
CA PHE A 110 -19.80 -15.00 -20.37
C PHE A 110 -20.36 -14.91 -18.95
N ASP A 111 -21.60 -14.44 -18.82
CA ASP A 111 -22.23 -14.16 -17.52
C ASP A 111 -23.11 -15.32 -16.98
N ARG A 112 -23.12 -16.50 -17.64
CA ARG A 112 -24.15 -17.54 -17.38
C ARG A 112 -23.68 -18.94 -16.97
N ASP A 113 -22.39 -19.19 -16.80
CA ASP A 113 -21.90 -20.51 -16.36
C ASP A 113 -21.39 -20.48 -14.91
N ASN A 114 -21.77 -21.49 -14.12
CA ASN A 114 -21.35 -21.61 -12.72
C ASN A 114 -19.84 -21.84 -12.58
N GLU A 115 -19.20 -22.56 -13.53
CA GLU A 115 -17.73 -22.67 -13.58
C GLU A 115 -17.04 -21.31 -13.79
N LEU A 116 -17.73 -20.38 -14.46
CA LEU A 116 -17.23 -19.04 -14.70
C LEU A 116 -17.23 -18.19 -13.41
N GLN A 117 -18.11 -18.44 -12.45
CA GLN A 117 -18.14 -17.67 -11.19
C GLN A 117 -16.86 -17.83 -10.35
N SER A 118 -16.30 -19.04 -10.28
CA SER A 118 -15.02 -19.28 -9.60
C SER A 118 -13.84 -18.64 -10.37
N ARG A 119 -13.86 -18.68 -11.70
CA ARG A 119 -12.87 -17.97 -12.53
C ARG A 119 -12.96 -16.46 -12.37
N ILE A 120 -14.18 -15.93 -12.22
CA ILE A 120 -14.44 -14.50 -12.01
C ILE A 120 -14.00 -14.06 -10.60
N SER A 121 -14.19 -14.86 -9.55
CA SER A 121 -13.71 -14.51 -8.20
C SER A 121 -12.18 -14.46 -8.15
N ASN A 122 -11.50 -15.42 -8.78
CA ASN A 122 -10.04 -15.41 -8.93
C ASN A 122 -9.55 -14.17 -9.69
N LEU A 123 -10.17 -13.87 -10.82
CA LEU A 123 -9.82 -12.69 -11.62
C LEU A 123 -10.07 -11.39 -10.84
N THR A 124 -11.20 -11.27 -10.16
CA THR A 124 -11.54 -10.11 -9.32
C THR A 124 -10.49 -9.94 -8.22
N THR A 125 -10.02 -11.04 -7.64
CA THR A 125 -8.96 -11.02 -6.62
C THR A 125 -7.66 -10.47 -7.18
N ILE A 126 -7.21 -10.98 -8.33
CA ILE A 126 -6.00 -10.51 -9.00
C ILE A 126 -6.10 -9.02 -9.31
N THR A 127 -7.20 -8.57 -9.93
CA THR A 127 -7.35 -7.17 -10.32
C THR A 127 -7.41 -6.24 -9.10
N ARG A 128 -8.09 -6.64 -8.01
CA ARG A 128 -8.12 -5.84 -6.76
C ARG A 128 -6.77 -5.74 -6.08
N LEU A 129 -5.98 -6.82 -6.08
CA LEU A 129 -4.62 -6.81 -5.53
C LEU A 129 -3.67 -5.97 -6.41
N ILE A 130 -3.79 -6.06 -7.73
CA ILE A 130 -3.05 -5.17 -8.66
C ILE A 130 -3.43 -3.71 -8.40
N SER A 131 -4.71 -3.38 -8.24
CA SER A 131 -5.13 -2.01 -7.90
C SER A 131 -4.48 -1.52 -6.60
N LEU A 132 -4.40 -2.35 -5.55
CA LEU A 132 -3.67 -1.99 -4.33
C LEU A 132 -2.18 -1.72 -4.58
N MET A 133 -1.53 -2.54 -5.40
CA MET A 133 -0.12 -2.34 -5.76
C MET A 133 0.07 -1.05 -6.57
N LEU A 134 -0.83 -0.76 -7.51
CA LEU A 134 -0.79 0.46 -8.34
C LEU A 134 -0.98 1.71 -7.48
N ARG A 135 -1.97 1.72 -6.56
CA ARG A 135 -2.12 2.83 -5.61
C ARG A 135 -0.90 3.01 -4.71
N HIS A 136 -0.28 1.91 -4.29
CA HIS A 136 0.98 1.99 -3.54
C HIS A 136 2.10 2.62 -4.37
N ILE A 137 2.24 2.21 -5.63
CA ILE A 137 3.30 2.67 -6.53
C ILE A 137 3.12 4.14 -6.91
N PHE A 138 1.91 4.52 -7.34
CA PHE A 138 1.65 5.82 -7.98
C PHE A 138 1.05 6.87 -7.05
N LEU A 139 0.32 6.44 -6.01
CA LEU A 139 -0.29 7.36 -5.03
C LEU A 139 0.42 7.33 -3.67
N GLY A 140 1.39 6.43 -3.48
CA GLY A 140 2.09 6.30 -2.21
C GLY A 140 1.25 5.67 -1.10
N GLU A 141 0.10 5.09 -1.43
CA GLU A 141 -0.77 4.44 -0.44
C GLU A 141 0.00 3.32 0.27
N ARG A 142 -0.05 3.23 1.60
CA ARG A 142 0.61 2.14 2.31
C ARG A 142 -0.01 0.79 1.95
N LEU A 143 0.80 -0.12 1.44
CA LEU A 143 0.43 -1.52 1.22
C LEU A 143 0.62 -2.30 2.52
N THR A 144 -0.48 -2.77 3.11
CA THR A 144 -0.47 -3.55 4.36
C THR A 144 -1.19 -4.88 4.17
N LEU A 145 -0.84 -5.87 4.99
CA LEU A 145 -1.51 -7.18 4.97
C LEU A 145 -3.02 -7.05 5.22
N GLU A 146 -3.44 -6.15 6.12
CA GLU A 146 -4.85 -5.88 6.39
C GLU A 146 -5.61 -5.41 5.14
N LYS A 147 -5.02 -4.48 4.37
CA LYS A 147 -5.62 -4.01 3.11
C LYS A 147 -5.69 -5.13 2.08
N CYS A 148 -4.66 -5.96 1.98
CA CYS A 148 -4.67 -7.15 1.11
C CYS A 148 -5.79 -8.12 1.50
N LEU A 149 -5.89 -8.49 2.79
CA LEU A 149 -6.94 -9.37 3.32
C LEU A 149 -8.34 -8.82 3.03
N LYS A 150 -8.55 -7.51 3.21
CA LYS A 150 -9.82 -6.84 2.91
C LYS A 150 -10.20 -6.97 1.44
N GLN A 151 -9.25 -6.84 0.51
CA GLN A 151 -9.52 -7.00 -0.92
C GLN A 151 -9.73 -8.46 -1.32
N ILE A 152 -8.97 -9.39 -0.75
CA ILE A 152 -9.16 -10.84 -0.97
C ILE A 152 -10.57 -11.24 -0.52
N LYS A 153 -10.97 -10.88 0.70
CA LYS A 153 -12.31 -11.17 1.24
C LYS A 153 -13.42 -10.59 0.36
N ARG A 154 -13.26 -9.35 -0.11
CA ARG A 154 -14.23 -8.68 -1.01
C ARG A 154 -14.32 -9.30 -2.40
N SER A 155 -13.38 -10.16 -2.77
CA SER A 155 -13.35 -10.83 -4.07
C SER A 155 -13.98 -12.21 -4.03
N SER A 156 -14.16 -12.78 -2.83
CA SER A 156 -14.91 -14.01 -2.63
C SER A 156 -16.36 -13.80 -3.03
N ARG A 157 -16.92 -14.78 -3.74
CA ARG A 157 -18.32 -14.80 -4.18
C ARG A 157 -19.11 -15.92 -3.52
N GLN A 158 -18.43 -16.93 -2.99
CA GLN A 158 -19.04 -18.07 -2.34
C GLN A 158 -18.09 -18.64 -1.27
N ARG A 159 -18.66 -19.39 -0.33
CA ARG A 159 -17.87 -20.10 0.69
C ARG A 159 -16.93 -21.11 0.03
N ASP A 160 -15.73 -21.24 0.60
CA ASP A 160 -14.71 -22.20 0.16
C ASP A 160 -14.20 -21.97 -1.27
N ASP A 161 -14.43 -20.79 -1.86
CA ASP A 161 -13.68 -20.36 -3.04
C ASP A 161 -12.24 -19.98 -2.69
N LEU A 162 -11.36 -19.92 -3.68
CA LEU A 162 -9.95 -19.64 -3.45
C LEU A 162 -9.72 -18.33 -2.66
N PRO A 163 -10.40 -17.21 -2.95
CA PRO A 163 -10.29 -16.00 -2.14
C PRO A 163 -10.71 -16.20 -0.69
N ASP A 164 -11.81 -16.90 -0.41
CA ASP A 164 -12.25 -17.23 0.96
C ASP A 164 -11.20 -18.09 1.70
N MET A 165 -10.69 -19.14 1.05
CA MET A 165 -9.64 -20.00 1.59
C MET A 165 -8.36 -19.22 1.89
N LEU A 166 -7.90 -18.38 0.96
CA LEU A 166 -6.71 -17.53 1.11
C LEU A 166 -6.89 -16.53 2.26
N TYR A 167 -8.05 -15.89 2.35
CA TYR A 167 -8.37 -14.99 3.46
C TYR A 167 -8.31 -15.75 4.79
N GLY A 168 -8.89 -16.95 4.86
CA GLY A 168 -8.88 -17.79 6.05
C GLY A 168 -7.48 -18.14 6.52
N VAL A 169 -6.63 -18.64 5.61
CA VAL A 169 -5.24 -19.02 5.92
C VAL A 169 -4.42 -17.80 6.35
N LEU A 170 -4.39 -16.74 5.53
CA LEU A 170 -3.57 -15.55 5.81
C LEU A 170 -4.03 -14.80 7.08
N SER A 171 -5.32 -14.82 7.40
CA SER A 171 -5.83 -14.22 8.64
C SER A 171 -5.34 -14.97 9.89
N ARG A 172 -5.12 -16.29 9.81
CA ARG A 172 -4.56 -17.08 10.93
C ARG A 172 -3.11 -16.70 11.20
N TYR A 173 -2.29 -16.61 10.15
CA TYR A 173 -0.93 -16.07 10.22
C TYR A 173 -0.90 -14.67 10.83
N ALA A 174 -1.78 -13.77 10.37
CA ALA A 174 -1.85 -12.40 10.88
C ALA A 174 -2.25 -12.31 12.36
N SER A 175 -3.05 -13.27 12.85
CA SER A 175 -3.53 -13.30 14.24
C SER A 175 -2.59 -14.04 15.20
N GLY A 176 -1.45 -14.57 14.71
CA GLY A 176 -0.53 -15.40 15.50
C GLY A 176 -1.16 -16.71 15.98
N LYS A 177 -2.26 -17.15 15.35
CA LYS A 177 -2.95 -18.41 15.68
C LYS A 177 -2.40 -19.55 14.82
N GLU A 178 -1.14 -19.87 15.02
CA GLU A 178 -0.54 -21.12 14.53
C GLU A 178 0.16 -21.85 15.68
N ASN A 179 -0.63 -22.70 16.35
CA ASN A 179 -0.26 -24.00 16.92
C ASN A 179 -1.31 -24.41 17.96
N GLN A 180 -2.44 -24.95 17.48
CA GLN A 180 -3.21 -26.01 18.14
C GLN A 180 -3.94 -26.81 17.06
#